data_AF-A0A7C2PX12-F1
#
_entry.id   AF-A0A7C2PX12-F1
#
_cell.length_a   1.000
_cell.length_b   1.000
_cell.length_c   1.000
_cell.angle_alpha   90.00
_cell.angle_beta   90.00
_cell.angle_gamma   90.00
#
_symmetry.space_group_name_H-M   'P 1'
#
loop_
_entity.id
_entity.type
_entity.pdbx_description
1 polymer ?
#
loop_
_entity_poly.entity_id
_entity_poly.type
_entity_poly.pdbx_seq_one_letter_code
_entity_poly.pdbx_strand_id
1 'polypeptide(L)'
;MTLLETHQAEIEAIVARYASKRSAVLPLLYLAQDTYGYLTDEAIREVATILDLPPTDVYEVVGFYTLFYDRPVGTWVLQVCDDVPCCFCGAEELISALKQALGIREEETTADGMFTLQRVKCLAACDRAPVLQANLDYVYDVTPERVEVLLNNLRARAAEARKRGVSGRFAEDYEFTRDGRLVQIERFSPYRPREFVTEPPVTEVTPPPAVVPEAESGIDRPETRKASPL
;
A
#
# COMPACT_ATOMS: atom_id res chain seq x y z
N MET A 1 9.21 17.84 20.52
CA MET A 1 9.88 16.77 21.27
C MET A 1 10.66 15.96 20.27
N THR A 2 11.93 15.74 20.54
CA THR A 2 12.81 14.96 19.67
C THR A 2 12.51 13.47 19.84
N LEU A 3 12.90 12.66 18.86
CA LEU A 3 12.75 11.21 18.89
C LEU A 3 13.50 10.62 20.09
N LEU A 4 14.70 11.15 20.36
CA LEU A 4 15.51 10.79 21.53
C LEU A 4 14.80 11.06 22.85
N GLU A 5 14.18 12.24 23.03
CA GLU A 5 13.46 12.59 24.26
C GLU A 5 12.27 11.67 24.53
N THR A 6 11.61 11.21 23.47
CA THR A 6 10.33 10.50 23.57
C THR A 6 10.50 8.98 23.57
N HIS A 7 11.52 8.47 22.88
CA HIS A 7 11.71 7.03 22.60
C HIS A 7 13.09 6.49 22.96
N GLN A 8 13.85 7.14 23.86
CA GLN A 8 15.23 6.74 24.19
C GLN A 8 15.42 5.23 24.42
N ALA A 9 14.65 4.63 25.33
CA ALA A 9 14.79 3.22 25.67
C ALA A 9 14.51 2.29 24.48
N GLU A 10 13.59 2.68 23.59
CA GLU A 10 13.27 1.91 22.39
C GLU A 10 14.37 2.03 21.33
N ILE A 11 14.93 3.22 21.13
CA ILE A 11 16.07 3.46 20.25
C ILE A 11 17.26 2.60 20.69
N GLU A 12 17.60 2.61 21.98
CA GLU A 12 18.69 1.79 22.53
C GLU A 12 18.44 0.30 22.29
N ALA A 13 17.20 -0.17 22.52
CA ALA A 13 16.81 -1.56 22.28
C ALA A 13 16.82 -1.95 20.79
N ILE A 14 16.55 -1.02 19.86
CA ILE A 14 16.66 -1.26 18.41
C ILE A 14 18.12 -1.37 18.02
N VAL A 15 18.95 -0.39 18.42
CA VAL A 15 20.38 -0.35 18.08
C VAL A 15 21.12 -1.58 18.64
N ALA A 16 20.78 -2.02 19.86
CA ALA A 16 21.40 -3.17 20.51
C ALA A 16 21.18 -4.51 19.76
N ARG A 17 20.19 -4.60 18.86
CA ARG A 17 19.94 -5.83 18.07
C ARG A 17 20.99 -6.05 16.99
N TYR A 18 21.75 -5.02 16.64
CA TYR A 18 22.66 -5.04 15.50
C TYR A 18 24.11 -4.86 15.95
N ALA A 19 25.02 -5.60 15.33
CA ALA A 19 26.46 -5.44 15.57
C ALA A 19 26.99 -4.09 15.06
N SER A 20 26.36 -3.52 14.03
CA SER A 20 26.64 -2.20 13.49
C SER A 20 25.42 -1.30 13.62
N LYS A 21 25.63 -0.08 14.13
CA LYS A 21 24.57 0.93 14.25
C LYS A 21 23.89 1.23 12.91
N ARG A 22 24.65 1.19 11.80
CA ARG A 22 24.12 1.44 10.46
C ARG A 22 22.93 0.55 10.10
N SER A 23 22.93 -0.69 10.55
CA SER A 23 21.86 -1.66 10.26
C SER A 23 20.52 -1.31 10.94
N ALA A 24 20.53 -0.42 11.93
CA ALA A 24 19.32 0.06 12.60
C ALA A 24 18.59 1.20 11.86
N VAL A 25 19.06 1.62 10.68
CA VAL A 25 18.48 2.77 9.95
C VAL A 25 17.01 2.56 9.58
N LEU A 26 16.64 1.41 9.01
CA LEU A 26 15.24 1.12 8.69
C LEU A 26 14.33 1.20 9.94
N PRO A 27 14.54 0.40 11.01
CA PRO A 27 13.63 0.40 12.15
C PRO A 27 13.57 1.74 12.88
N LEU A 28 14.64 2.54 12.88
CA LEU A 28 14.58 3.90 13.42
C LEU A 28 13.79 4.86 12.53
N LEU A 29 13.86 4.73 11.21
CA LEU A 29 13.00 5.49 10.29
C LEU A 29 11.52 5.10 10.45
N TYR A 30 11.20 3.82 10.65
CA TYR A 30 9.83 3.39 11.00
C TYR A 30 9.34 4.09 12.28
N LEU A 31 10.17 4.09 13.33
CA LEU A 31 9.86 4.75 14.60
C LEU A 31 9.68 6.27 14.45
N ALA A 32 10.54 6.93 13.67
CA ALA A 32 10.44 8.35 13.39
C ALA A 32 9.16 8.68 12.62
N GLN A 33 8.83 7.91 11.58
CA GLN A 33 7.60 8.07 10.81
C GLN A 33 6.35 7.86 11.67
N ASP A 34 6.34 6.88 12.58
CA ASP A 34 5.22 6.70 13.50
C ASP A 34 5.04 7.86 14.49
N THR A 35 6.15 8.48 14.89
CA THR A 35 6.14 9.58 15.85
C THR A 35 5.68 10.89 15.20
N TYR A 36 6.12 11.16 13.98
CA TYR A 36 5.89 12.43 13.28
C TYR A 36 4.80 12.35 12.21
N GLY A 37 4.33 11.15 11.86
CA GLY A 37 3.38 10.87 10.77
C GLY A 37 4.06 10.69 9.40
N TYR A 38 5.11 11.46 9.13
CA TYR A 38 5.97 11.37 7.95
C TYR A 38 7.39 11.83 8.31
N LEU A 39 8.35 11.61 7.43
CA LEU A 39 9.76 11.93 7.66
C LEU A 39 10.09 13.32 7.15
N THR A 40 10.18 14.30 8.06
CA THR A 40 10.72 15.63 7.74
C THR A 40 12.25 15.59 7.63
N ASP A 41 12.83 16.64 7.05
CA ASP A 41 14.28 16.82 7.00
C ASP A 41 14.94 16.76 8.39
N GLU A 42 14.28 17.32 9.40
CA GLU A 42 14.74 17.27 10.79
C GLU A 42 14.70 15.84 11.34
N ALA A 43 13.63 15.09 11.07
CA ALA A 43 13.50 13.70 11.52
C ALA A 43 14.59 12.81 10.90
N ILE A 44 14.88 12.98 9.60
CA ILE A 44 15.93 12.24 8.89
C ILE A 44 17.32 12.56 9.50
N ARG A 45 17.60 13.84 9.75
CA ARG A 45 18.86 14.29 10.38
C ARG A 45 18.98 13.81 11.82
N GLU A 46 17.89 13.73 12.56
CA GLU A 46 17.88 13.18 13.91
C GLU A 46 18.27 11.70 13.90
N VAL A 47 17.67 10.89 13.02
CA VAL A 47 18.02 9.47 12.85
C VAL A 47 19.49 9.31 12.44
N ALA A 48 19.99 10.14 11.52
CA ALA A 48 21.39 10.15 11.11
C ALA A 48 22.33 10.43 12.31
N THR A 49 21.96 11.38 13.16
CA THR A 49 22.72 11.74 14.38
C THR A 49 22.73 10.60 15.39
N ILE A 50 21.59 9.93 15.62
CA ILE A 50 21.48 8.79 16.54
C ILE A 50 22.42 7.64 16.11
N LEU A 51 22.50 7.40 14.79
CA LEU A 51 23.28 6.30 14.22
C LEU A 51 24.74 6.64 13.93
N ASP A 52 25.14 7.90 14.10
CA ASP A 52 26.47 8.41 13.70
C ASP A 52 26.74 8.16 12.21
N LEU A 53 25.77 8.52 11.36
CA LEU A 53 25.83 8.39 9.90
C LEU A 53 25.76 9.76 9.22
N PRO A 54 26.33 9.91 8.01
CA PRO A 54 26.03 11.04 7.15
C PRO A 54 24.52 11.11 6.87
N PRO A 55 23.87 12.30 6.93
CA PRO A 55 22.46 12.42 6.58
C PRO A 55 22.14 11.93 5.17
N THR A 56 23.08 12.06 4.22
CA THR A 56 22.95 11.58 2.85
C THR A 56 22.62 10.09 2.77
N ASP A 57 23.30 9.26 3.57
CA ASP A 57 23.06 7.81 3.59
C ASP A 57 21.63 7.49 4.06
N VAL A 58 21.06 8.32 4.95
CA VAL A 58 19.69 8.14 5.43
C VAL A 58 18.68 8.64 4.39
N TYR A 59 18.95 9.76 3.73
CA TYR A 59 18.14 10.25 2.61
C TYR A 59 18.07 9.23 1.46
N GLU A 60 19.18 8.55 1.14
CA GLU A 60 19.20 7.49 0.14
C GLU A 60 18.24 6.35 0.50
N VAL A 61 18.20 5.93 1.78
CA VAL A 61 17.28 4.90 2.26
C VAL A 61 15.82 5.37 2.15
N VAL A 62 15.53 6.60 2.56
CA VAL A 62 14.17 7.18 2.47
C VAL A 62 13.69 7.25 1.02
N GLY A 63 14.54 7.71 0.10
CA GLY A 63 14.19 7.78 -1.33
C GLY A 63 14.10 6.42 -2.03
N PHE A 64 14.73 5.38 -1.47
CA PHE A 64 14.73 4.05 -2.05
C PHE A 64 13.51 3.21 -1.67
N TYR A 65 13.05 3.28 -0.41
CA TYR A 65 11.92 2.48 0.06
C TYR A 65 10.60 3.26 0.01
N THR A 66 9.64 2.74 -0.76
CA THR A 66 8.29 3.34 -0.90
C THR A 66 7.44 3.33 0.36
N LEU A 67 7.87 2.64 1.43
CA LEU A 67 7.19 2.63 2.73
C LEU A 67 7.47 3.90 3.56
N PHE A 68 8.49 4.67 3.19
CA PHE A 68 8.85 5.90 3.86
C PHE A 68 8.25 7.10 3.13
N TYR A 69 7.53 7.94 3.87
CA TYR A 69 6.87 9.12 3.34
C TYR A 69 7.73 10.35 3.65
N ASP A 70 8.30 10.96 2.61
CA ASP A 70 9.06 12.22 2.68
C ASP A 70 8.17 13.46 2.51
N ARG A 71 6.87 13.25 2.34
CA ARG A 71 5.84 14.27 2.19
C ARG A 71 4.69 14.03 3.16
N PRO A 72 3.95 15.08 3.56
CA PRO A 72 2.79 14.91 4.43
C PRO A 72 1.78 13.96 3.79
N VAL A 73 1.38 12.95 4.56
CA VAL A 73 0.31 12.01 4.19
C VAL A 73 -0.87 12.18 5.12
N GLY A 74 -2.01 11.68 4.68
CA GLY A 74 -3.22 11.63 5.46
C GLY A 74 -3.08 10.71 6.67
N THR A 75 -4.04 10.85 7.58
CA THR A 75 -4.15 10.00 8.77
C THR A 75 -4.17 8.50 8.42
N TRP A 76 -4.80 8.14 7.31
CA TRP A 76 -4.84 6.81 6.73
C TRP A 76 -4.26 6.83 5.32
N VAL A 77 -3.22 6.04 5.08
CA VAL A 77 -2.72 5.77 3.74
C VAL A 77 -3.36 4.48 3.24
N LEU A 78 -4.26 4.62 2.27
CA LEU A 78 -4.96 3.52 1.60
C LEU A 78 -4.12 3.05 0.42
N GLN A 79 -3.56 1.84 0.53
CA GLN A 79 -2.72 1.23 -0.48
C GLN A 79 -3.47 0.09 -1.15
N VAL A 80 -3.73 0.19 -2.45
CA VAL A 80 -4.43 -0.85 -3.22
C VAL A 80 -3.46 -1.55 -4.15
N CYS A 81 -3.41 -2.88 -4.05
CA CYS A 81 -2.58 -3.72 -4.92
C CYS A 81 -3.17 -3.76 -6.34
N ASP A 82 -2.36 -3.43 -7.35
CA ASP A 82 -2.74 -3.50 -8.77
C ASP A 82 -2.02 -4.61 -9.55
N ASP A 83 -1.31 -5.50 -8.87
CA ASP A 83 -0.61 -6.61 -9.52
C ASP A 83 -1.60 -7.64 -10.10
N VAL A 84 -1.11 -8.50 -10.99
CA VAL A 84 -1.91 -9.36 -11.88
C VAL A 84 -3.09 -10.04 -11.17
N PRO A 85 -2.93 -10.72 -10.02
CA PRO A 85 -4.07 -11.38 -9.35
C PRO A 85 -5.14 -10.39 -8.88
N CYS A 86 -4.73 -9.26 -8.32
CA CYS A 86 -5.66 -8.23 -7.85
C CYS A 86 -6.36 -7.53 -9.01
N CYS A 87 -5.66 -7.28 -10.12
CA CYS A 87 -6.24 -6.76 -11.34
C CYS A 87 -7.37 -7.66 -11.86
N PHE A 88 -7.19 -8.99 -11.89
CA PHE A 88 -8.25 -9.92 -12.28
C PHE A 88 -9.42 -9.99 -11.30
N CYS A 89 -9.18 -9.66 -10.03
CA CYS A 89 -10.21 -9.69 -8.97
C CYS A 89 -10.90 -8.34 -8.74
N GLY A 90 -10.68 -7.36 -9.62
CA GLY A 90 -11.41 -6.09 -9.61
C GLY A 90 -10.71 -4.93 -8.89
N ALA A 91 -9.37 -4.90 -8.87
CA ALA A 91 -8.62 -3.82 -8.22
C ALA A 91 -8.85 -2.44 -8.86
N GLU A 92 -9.01 -2.36 -10.18
CA GLU A 92 -9.26 -1.09 -10.87
C GLU A 92 -10.63 -0.48 -10.50
N GLU A 93 -11.64 -1.33 -10.39
CA GLU A 93 -12.97 -0.97 -9.94
C GLU A 93 -12.94 -0.46 -8.50
N LEU A 94 -12.16 -1.11 -7.63
CA LEU A 94 -11.95 -0.67 -6.26
C LEU A 94 -11.24 0.69 -6.18
N ILE A 95 -10.15 0.88 -6.94
CA ILE A 95 -9.42 2.16 -7.01
C ILE A 95 -10.35 3.26 -7.52
N SER A 96 -11.13 2.99 -8.57
CA SER A 96 -12.10 3.95 -9.12
C SER A 96 -13.16 4.34 -8.09
N ALA A 97 -13.72 3.36 -7.36
CA ALA A 97 -14.69 3.62 -6.31
C ALA A 97 -14.11 4.47 -5.17
N LEU A 98 -12.87 4.21 -4.75
CA LEU A 98 -12.16 5.01 -3.74
C LEU A 98 -11.94 6.45 -4.21
N LYS A 99 -11.51 6.65 -5.46
CA LYS A 99 -11.32 7.99 -6.04
C LYS A 99 -12.63 8.77 -6.08
N GLN A 100 -13.74 8.12 -6.47
CA GLN A 100 -15.05 8.74 -6.51
C GLN A 100 -15.57 9.10 -5.10
N ALA A 101 -15.45 8.18 -4.14
CA ALA A 101 -15.90 8.40 -2.76
C ALA A 101 -15.09 9.49 -2.04
N LEU A 102 -13.78 9.56 -2.29
CA LEU A 102 -12.89 10.53 -1.64
C LEU A 102 -12.75 11.86 -2.40
N GLY A 103 -13.08 11.87 -3.70
CA GLY A 103 -12.93 13.06 -4.55
C GLY A 103 -11.47 13.45 -4.85
N ILE A 104 -10.54 12.49 -4.81
CA ILE A 104 -9.11 12.69 -5.02
C ILE A 104 -8.55 11.78 -6.12
N ARG A 105 -7.34 12.06 -6.59
CA ARG A 105 -6.57 11.16 -7.47
C ARG A 105 -5.65 10.25 -6.65
N GLU A 106 -4.98 9.37 -7.35
CA GLU A 106 -3.89 8.56 -6.79
C GLU A 106 -2.71 9.48 -6.42
N GLU A 107 -2.01 9.12 -5.35
CA GLU A 107 -0.94 9.90 -4.70
C GLU A 107 -1.37 11.28 -4.16
N GLU A 108 -2.67 11.52 -4.03
CA GLU A 108 -3.22 12.73 -3.41
C GLU A 108 -3.78 12.43 -2.01
N THR A 109 -3.87 13.49 -1.20
CA THR A 109 -4.46 13.47 0.14
C THR A 109 -5.75 14.30 0.14
N THR A 110 -6.77 13.83 0.83
CA THR A 110 -8.03 14.57 1.00
C THR A 110 -7.81 15.90 1.74
N ALA A 111 -8.65 16.89 1.45
CA ALA A 111 -8.50 18.24 2.01
C ALA A 111 -8.65 18.30 3.55
N ASP A 112 -9.31 17.31 4.15
CA ASP A 112 -9.44 17.12 5.60
C ASP A 112 -8.20 16.44 6.24
N GLY A 113 -7.20 16.04 5.43
CA GLY A 113 -6.01 15.35 5.89
C GLY A 113 -6.27 13.92 6.39
N MET A 114 -7.43 13.35 6.10
CA MET A 114 -7.80 12.04 6.63
C MET A 114 -7.26 10.88 5.79
N PHE A 115 -7.34 10.96 4.46
CA PHE A 115 -7.03 9.84 3.57
C PHE A 115 -6.00 10.23 2.52
N THR A 116 -5.05 9.34 2.27
CA THR A 116 -4.18 9.37 1.08
C THR A 116 -4.40 8.08 0.31
N LEU A 117 -4.60 8.17 -1.01
CA LEU A 117 -4.80 6.99 -1.85
C LEU A 117 -3.53 6.70 -2.64
N GLN A 118 -2.99 5.49 -2.50
CA GLN A 118 -1.83 5.03 -3.26
C GLN A 118 -2.14 3.76 -4.01
N ARG A 119 -1.61 3.68 -5.22
CA ARG A 119 -1.58 2.46 -6.02
C ARG A 119 -0.24 1.78 -5.78
N VAL A 120 -0.27 0.55 -5.29
CA VAL A 120 0.93 -0.19 -4.93
C VAL A 120 1.01 -1.52 -5.66
N LYS A 121 2.21 -2.11 -5.65
CA LYS A 121 2.45 -3.46 -6.18
C LYS A 121 2.08 -4.53 -5.15
N CYS A 122 2.45 -5.77 -5.44
CA CYS A 122 2.07 -6.94 -4.67
C CYS A 122 2.19 -6.74 -3.15
N LEU A 123 1.07 -6.92 -2.46
CA LEU A 123 0.96 -6.92 -0.99
C LEU A 123 0.99 -8.33 -0.39
N ALA A 124 1.42 -9.34 -1.16
CA ALA A 124 1.62 -10.71 -0.71
C ALA A 124 0.40 -11.43 -0.06
N ALA A 125 -0.82 -10.98 -0.36
CA ALA A 125 -2.08 -11.60 0.09
C ALA A 125 -2.99 -11.98 -1.09
N CYS A 126 -2.40 -12.55 -2.14
CA CYS A 126 -3.08 -12.84 -3.41
C CYS A 126 -4.24 -13.83 -3.26
N ASP A 127 -4.21 -14.68 -2.23
CA ASP A 127 -5.30 -15.58 -1.85
C ASP A 127 -6.58 -14.81 -1.46
N ARG A 128 -6.46 -13.56 -1.02
CA ARG A 128 -7.57 -12.69 -0.58
C ARG A 128 -7.82 -11.50 -1.52
N ALA A 129 -7.44 -11.61 -2.79
CA ALA A 129 -7.58 -10.52 -3.76
C ALA A 129 -9.06 -10.06 -3.97
N PRO A 130 -9.29 -8.75 -4.24
CA PRO A 130 -8.32 -7.65 -4.30
C PRO A 130 -7.88 -7.21 -2.90
N VAL A 131 -6.61 -6.82 -2.77
CA VAL A 131 -6.01 -6.48 -1.47
C VAL A 131 -5.90 -4.97 -1.29
N LEU A 132 -6.41 -4.49 -0.15
CA LEU A 132 -6.25 -3.12 0.32
C LEU A 132 -5.55 -3.13 1.69
N GLN A 133 -4.63 -2.19 1.89
CA GLN A 133 -4.06 -1.87 3.19
C GLN A 133 -4.41 -0.45 3.62
N ALA A 134 -4.64 -0.23 4.91
CA ALA A 134 -4.76 1.08 5.52
C ALA A 134 -3.70 1.24 6.63
N ASN A 135 -2.61 1.97 6.37
CA ASN A 135 -1.45 2.03 7.28
C ASN A 135 -0.91 0.63 7.69
N LEU A 136 -0.79 -0.28 6.71
CA LEU A 136 -0.41 -1.70 6.89
C LEU A 136 -1.45 -2.57 7.65
N ASP A 137 -2.64 -2.05 7.96
CA ASP A 137 -3.81 -2.88 8.30
C ASP A 137 -4.28 -3.57 7.02
N TYR A 138 -4.25 -4.90 6.96
CA TYR A 138 -4.91 -5.58 5.85
C TYR A 138 -6.42 -5.48 5.99
N VAL A 139 -7.10 -5.11 4.91
CA VAL A 139 -8.56 -5.12 4.85
C VAL A 139 -8.98 -6.04 3.71
N TYR A 140 -9.57 -7.17 4.07
CA TYR A 140 -9.99 -8.21 3.13
C TYR A 140 -11.46 -8.08 2.72
N ASP A 141 -11.80 -8.68 1.58
CA ASP A 141 -13.15 -8.72 1.00
C ASP A 141 -13.75 -7.32 0.77
N VAL A 142 -12.90 -6.36 0.41
CA VAL A 142 -13.31 -5.02 0.00
C VAL A 142 -13.83 -5.07 -1.42
N THR A 143 -15.06 -4.61 -1.59
CA THR A 143 -15.70 -4.44 -2.91
C THR A 143 -16.10 -2.97 -3.09
N PRO A 144 -16.31 -2.49 -4.33
CA PRO A 144 -16.74 -1.13 -4.59
C PRO A 144 -17.94 -0.68 -3.74
N GLU A 145 -18.90 -1.57 -3.49
CA GLU A 145 -20.13 -1.29 -2.72
C GLU A 145 -19.85 -1.11 -1.22
N ARG A 146 -18.72 -1.65 -0.73
CA ARG A 146 -18.32 -1.63 0.69
C ARG A 146 -17.38 -0.47 1.02
N VAL A 147 -16.92 0.29 0.02
CA VAL A 147 -15.97 1.40 0.19
C VAL A 147 -16.49 2.43 1.20
N GLU A 148 -17.75 2.84 1.11
CA GLU A 148 -18.33 3.82 2.05
C GLU A 148 -18.33 3.30 3.49
N VAL A 149 -18.62 2.00 3.69
CA VAL A 149 -18.59 1.38 5.01
C VAL A 149 -17.17 1.36 5.56
N LEU A 150 -16.18 1.02 4.72
CA LEU A 150 -14.76 1.04 5.07
C LEU A 150 -14.33 2.45 5.50
N LEU A 151 -14.59 3.47 4.68
CA LEU A 151 -14.17 4.85 4.95
C LEU A 151 -14.79 5.38 6.25
N ASN A 152 -16.07 5.11 6.49
CA ASN A 152 -16.74 5.52 7.72
C ASN A 152 -16.18 4.80 8.96
N ASN A 153 -15.83 3.53 8.84
CA ASN A 153 -15.15 2.81 9.91
C ASN A 153 -13.78 3.41 10.23
N LEU A 154 -12.97 3.72 9.21
CA LEU A 154 -11.66 4.35 9.38
C LEU A 154 -11.76 5.75 10.00
N ARG A 155 -12.77 6.56 9.63
CA ARG A 155 -13.07 7.84 10.29
C ARG A 155 -13.43 7.66 11.76
N ALA A 156 -14.27 6.68 12.10
CA ALA A 156 -14.63 6.40 13.48
C ALA A 156 -13.42 5.95 14.31
N ARG A 157 -12.59 5.03 13.77
CA ARG A 157 -11.33 4.60 14.40
C ARG A 157 -10.38 5.77 14.62
N ALA A 158 -10.35 6.73 13.70
CA ALA A 158 -9.54 7.93 13.85
C ALA A 158 -10.04 8.85 14.97
N ALA A 159 -11.35 8.94 15.17
CA ALA A 159 -11.96 9.73 16.24
C ALA A 159 -11.79 9.09 17.62
N GLU A 160 -11.73 7.75 17.71
CA GLU A 160 -11.51 7.01 18.97
C GLU A 160 -10.08 7.17 19.54
N ALA A 161 -9.20 7.93 18.89
CA ALA A 161 -7.81 8.17 19.31
C ALA A 161 -7.02 6.88 19.61
N ARG A 162 -7.35 5.78 18.93
CA ARG A 162 -6.59 4.52 19.04
C ARG A 162 -5.14 4.74 18.63
N LYS A 163 -4.23 4.03 19.30
CA LYS A 163 -2.82 4.02 18.89
C LYS A 163 -2.74 3.49 17.46
N ARG A 164 -2.18 4.31 16.58
CA ARG A 164 -2.00 4.02 15.16
C ARG A 164 -0.60 4.44 14.77
N GLY A 165 -0.06 3.76 13.78
CA GLY A 165 1.24 4.04 13.21
C GLY A 165 1.14 3.94 11.71
N VAL A 166 1.62 4.95 11.01
CA VAL A 166 1.73 4.95 9.54
C VAL A 166 2.71 3.85 9.09
N SER A 167 3.60 3.46 9.98
CA SER A 167 4.62 2.42 9.81
C SER A 167 4.14 1.02 10.22
N GLY A 168 2.84 0.85 10.53
CA GLY A 168 2.22 -0.46 10.79
C GLY A 168 2.53 -1.09 12.14
N ARG A 169 3.15 -0.35 13.07
CA ARG A 169 3.49 -0.82 14.42
C ARG A 169 2.29 -1.34 15.22
N PHE A 170 1.14 -0.72 14.99
CA PHE A 170 -0.12 -1.08 15.65
C PHE A 170 -1.11 -1.69 14.64
N ALA A 171 -0.60 -2.31 13.58
CA ALA A 171 -1.46 -2.74 12.51
C ALA A 171 -2.32 -3.95 12.91
N GLU A 172 -3.59 -3.88 12.53
CA GLU A 172 -4.65 -4.83 12.83
C GLU A 172 -5.31 -5.25 11.53
N ASP A 173 -5.61 -6.54 11.37
CA ASP A 173 -6.20 -7.04 10.13
C ASP A 173 -7.73 -7.09 10.27
N TYR A 174 -8.44 -6.81 9.18
CA TYR A 174 -9.89 -6.71 9.13
C TYR A 174 -10.45 -7.47 7.93
N GLU A 175 -11.69 -7.94 8.05
CA GLU A 175 -12.42 -8.64 6.99
C GLU A 175 -13.87 -8.16 6.98
N PHE A 176 -14.48 -8.06 5.79
CA PHE A 176 -15.91 -7.84 5.67
C PHE A 176 -16.68 -9.16 5.79
N THR A 177 -17.59 -9.24 6.76
CA THR A 177 -18.52 -10.37 6.87
C THR A 177 -19.54 -10.36 5.74
N ARG A 178 -20.26 -11.49 5.58
CA ARG A 178 -21.36 -11.63 4.61
C ARG A 178 -22.44 -10.55 4.79
N ASP A 179 -22.71 -10.16 6.03
CA ASP A 179 -23.69 -9.13 6.37
C ASP A 179 -23.19 -7.69 6.10
N GLY A 180 -22.00 -7.54 5.48
CA GLY A 180 -21.42 -6.25 5.12
C GLY A 180 -20.77 -5.50 6.28
N ARG A 181 -20.56 -6.16 7.42
CA ARG A 181 -19.90 -5.56 8.59
C ARG A 181 -18.39 -5.77 8.52
N LEU A 182 -17.62 -4.73 8.81
CA LEU A 182 -16.18 -4.85 8.99
C LEU A 182 -15.87 -5.37 10.40
N VAL A 183 -15.12 -6.47 10.49
CA VAL A 183 -14.71 -7.08 11.77
C VAL A 183 -13.20 -7.23 11.82
N GLN A 184 -12.63 -7.04 13.02
CA GLN A 184 -11.22 -7.31 13.27
C GLN A 184 -11.00 -8.82 13.31
N ILE A 185 -9.92 -9.28 12.69
CA ILE A 185 -9.49 -10.67 12.70
C ILE A 185 -8.10 -10.78 13.31
N GLU A 186 -7.74 -11.99 13.75
CA GLU A 186 -6.37 -12.26 14.16
C GLU A 186 -5.44 -12.21 12.95
N ARG A 187 -4.31 -11.50 13.08
CA ARG A 187 -3.27 -11.50 12.06
C ARG A 187 -2.74 -12.93 11.89
N PHE A 188 -2.67 -13.40 10.65
CA PHE A 188 -2.43 -14.82 10.28
C PHE A 188 -3.58 -15.79 10.58
N SER A 189 -4.83 -15.29 10.69
CA SER A 189 -6.01 -16.16 10.74
C SER A 189 -6.02 -17.15 9.56
N PRO A 190 -6.43 -18.41 9.75
CA PRO A 190 -6.46 -19.39 8.67
C PRO A 190 -7.24 -18.86 7.47
N TYR A 191 -6.69 -19.11 6.27
CA TYR A 191 -7.31 -18.74 5.01
C TYR A 191 -8.74 -19.27 4.93
N ARG A 192 -9.70 -18.37 4.74
CA ARG A 192 -11.09 -18.67 4.40
C ARG A 192 -11.27 -18.36 2.93
N PRO A 193 -11.53 -19.36 2.06
CA PRO A 193 -11.71 -19.10 0.65
C PRO A 193 -12.83 -18.10 0.42
N ARG A 194 -12.55 -17.10 -0.44
CA ARG A 194 -13.62 -16.24 -0.95
C ARG A 194 -14.56 -17.11 -1.78
N GLU A 195 -15.83 -17.17 -1.37
CA GLU A 195 -16.87 -17.78 -2.20
C GLU A 195 -17.15 -16.83 -3.36
N PHE A 196 -16.62 -17.15 -4.54
CA PHE A 196 -17.01 -16.47 -5.77
C PHE A 196 -18.52 -16.64 -5.97
N VAL A 197 -19.21 -15.59 -6.38
CA VAL A 197 -20.59 -15.72 -6.87
C VAL A 197 -20.52 -16.71 -8.04
N THR A 198 -21.05 -17.91 -7.83
CA THR A 198 -21.00 -19.01 -8.79
C THR A 198 -22.00 -18.83 -9.93
N GLU A 199 -22.92 -17.87 -9.79
CA GLU A 199 -23.82 -17.48 -10.86
C GLU A 199 -23.08 -16.52 -11.80
N PRO A 200 -22.77 -16.93 -13.03
CA PRO A 200 -22.21 -16.02 -14.01
C PRO A 200 -23.22 -14.87 -14.23
N PRO A 201 -22.77 -13.63 -14.50
CA PRO A 201 -23.67 -12.66 -15.10
C PRO A 201 -24.19 -13.28 -16.39
N VAL A 202 -25.49 -13.61 -16.43
CA VAL A 202 -26.16 -14.09 -17.64
C VAL A 202 -26.30 -12.88 -18.57
N THR A 203 -25.19 -12.50 -19.17
CA THR A 203 -25.18 -11.68 -20.37
C THR A 203 -24.46 -12.52 -21.39
N GLU A 204 -25.23 -13.07 -22.34
CA GLU A 204 -24.66 -13.62 -23.56
C GLU A 204 -23.78 -12.52 -24.18
N VAL A 205 -22.48 -12.61 -23.97
CA VAL A 205 -21.53 -11.80 -24.71
C VAL A 205 -21.56 -12.35 -26.12
N THR A 206 -22.37 -11.76 -26.99
CA THR A 206 -22.29 -12.04 -28.42
C THR A 206 -20.93 -11.53 -28.87
N PRO A 207 -20.00 -12.40 -29.31
CA PRO A 207 -18.71 -11.92 -29.77
C PRO A 207 -18.94 -10.97 -30.94
N PRO A 208 -18.24 -9.81 -30.99
CA PRO A 208 -18.28 -8.98 -32.18
C PRO A 208 -17.85 -9.83 -33.38
N PRO A 209 -18.48 -9.64 -34.57
CA PRO A 209 -18.13 -10.41 -35.74
C PRO A 209 -16.62 -10.30 -35.99
N ALA A 210 -15.98 -11.44 -36.24
CA ALA A 210 -14.56 -11.51 -36.52
C ALA A 210 -14.25 -10.73 -37.80
N VAL A 211 -13.88 -9.46 -37.65
CA VAL A 211 -13.22 -8.72 -38.73
C VAL A 211 -11.75 -9.11 -38.64
N VAL A 212 -11.40 -10.17 -39.35
CA VAL A 212 -10.00 -10.48 -39.63
C VAL A 212 -9.61 -9.55 -40.78
N PRO A 213 -8.69 -8.58 -40.59
CA PRO A 213 -8.10 -7.92 -41.74
C PRO A 213 -7.32 -9.00 -42.49
N GLU A 214 -7.68 -9.22 -43.76
CA GLU A 214 -6.91 -10.07 -44.66
C GLU A 214 -5.46 -9.58 -44.63
N ALA A 215 -4.57 -10.44 -44.13
CA ALA A 215 -3.15 -10.15 -44.19
C ALA A 215 -2.76 -10.11 -45.67
N GLU A 216 -2.50 -8.91 -46.19
CA GLU A 216 -1.90 -8.75 -47.50
C GLU A 216 -0.58 -9.53 -47.51
N SER A 217 -0.54 -10.60 -48.30
CA SER A 217 0.64 -11.37 -48.59
C SER A 217 1.60 -10.53 -49.43
N GLY A 218 2.43 -9.72 -48.76
CA GLY A 218 3.36 -8.81 -49.42
C GLY A 218 4.62 -8.56 -48.61
N ILE A 219 5.61 -9.43 -48.79
CA ILE A 219 7.05 -9.15 -48.89
C ILE A 219 7.52 -7.82 -48.25
N ASP A 220 8.18 -7.88 -47.08
CA ASP A 220 9.53 -7.33 -46.91
C ASP A 220 10.14 -7.74 -45.55
N ARG A 221 10.87 -8.87 -45.52
CA ARG A 221 11.76 -9.20 -44.41
C ARG A 221 13.17 -9.29 -45.01
N PRO A 222 14.02 -8.27 -44.84
CA PRO A 222 15.35 -8.30 -45.47
C PRO A 222 16.19 -9.45 -44.90
N GLU A 223 16.67 -10.33 -45.77
CA GLU A 223 17.41 -11.56 -45.43
C GLU A 223 18.82 -11.33 -44.87
N THR A 224 19.28 -10.09 -44.70
CA THR A 224 20.65 -9.80 -44.24
C THR A 224 20.66 -9.02 -42.94
N ARG A 225 20.41 -9.71 -41.82
CA ARG A 225 20.81 -9.20 -40.51
C ARG A 225 22.33 -9.36 -40.40
N LYS A 226 23.10 -8.34 -40.80
CA LYS A 226 24.53 -8.27 -40.48
C LYS A 226 24.67 -8.44 -38.96
N ALA A 227 25.45 -9.44 -38.54
CA ALA A 227 25.85 -9.60 -37.15
C ALA A 227 26.57 -8.32 -36.69
N SER A 228 26.12 -7.74 -35.59
CA SER A 228 26.80 -6.63 -34.92
C SER A 228 28.04 -7.20 -34.23
N PRO A 229 29.26 -6.69 -34.49
CA PRO A 229 30.45 -7.18 -33.83
C PRO A 229 30.57 -6.55 -32.44
N LEU A 230 30.31 -7.35 -31.40
CA LEU A 230 30.84 -7.20 -30.05
C LEU A 230 31.28 -8.59 -29.56
#